data_AF-A0A380E3R7-F1
#
_entry.id   AF-A0A380E3R7-F1
#
_cell.length_a   1.000
_cell.length_b   1.000
_cell.length_c   1.000
_cell.angle_alpha   90.00
_cell.angle_beta   90.00
_cell.angle_gamma   90.00
#
_symmetry.space_group_name_H-M   'P 1'
#
loop_
_entity.id
_entity.type
_entity.pdbx_description
1 polymer ?
#
loop_
_entity_poly.entity_id
_entity_poly.type
_entity_poly.pdbx_seq_one_letter_code
_entity_poly.pdbx_strand_id
1 'polypeptide(L)'
;MITNAADVTAATQRVNNAETGLNGDTNLATAKQQAKDALRQMTHLSDAQKQSITGQIDNATQVTGVQNVKDNAKNLDNAMNQLRNSIANKDEVKASQPYVDADTDKQNAYNIAVTSAENIINATSQPTLDPSAVTQAANQVNTNKTALNGVQNLANKKQKRLLTSTN
;
A
#
# COMPACT_ATOMS: atom_id res chain seq x y z
N MET A 1 -55.83 2.40 40.19
CA MET A 1 -54.52 2.61 39.53
C MET A 1 -53.65 1.41 39.90
N ILE A 2 -53.39 0.51 38.96
CA ILE A 2 -52.39 -0.54 39.16
C ILE A 2 -51.41 -0.40 37.99
N THR A 3 -50.28 0.26 38.24
CA THR A 3 -49.10 0.13 37.40
C THR A 3 -48.50 -1.24 37.71
N ASN A 4 -48.74 -2.17 36.79
CA ASN A 4 -48.36 -3.57 36.89
C ASN A 4 -46.84 -3.71 36.96
N ALA A 5 -46.27 -3.82 38.16
CA ALA A 5 -44.83 -3.99 38.39
C ALA A 5 -44.25 -5.21 37.64
N ALA A 6 -45.09 -6.21 37.33
CA ALA A 6 -44.71 -7.35 36.51
C ALA A 6 -44.49 -6.94 35.04
N ASP A 7 -45.27 -6.01 34.50
CA ASP A 7 -45.09 -5.50 33.13
C ASP A 7 -43.81 -4.67 33.00
N VAL A 8 -43.48 -3.87 34.02
CA VAL A 8 -42.21 -3.12 34.07
C VAL A 8 -41.03 -4.08 34.14
N THR A 9 -41.11 -5.11 34.99
CA THR A 9 -40.05 -6.12 35.12
C THR A 9 -39.86 -6.91 33.82
N ALA A 10 -40.94 -7.28 33.14
CA ALA A 10 -40.89 -7.96 31.85
C ALA A 10 -40.33 -7.06 30.73
N ALA A 11 -40.66 -5.77 30.73
CA ALA A 11 -40.09 -4.81 29.79
C ALA A 11 -38.59 -4.61 30.02
N THR A 12 -38.15 -4.47 31.28
CA THR A 12 -36.72 -4.37 31.63
C THR A 12 -35.95 -5.63 31.24
N GLN A 13 -36.49 -6.82 31.49
CA GLN A 13 -35.86 -8.08 31.07
C GLN A 13 -35.80 -8.20 29.54
N ARG A 14 -36.82 -7.74 28.80
CA ARG A 14 -36.79 -7.71 27.33
C ARG A 14 -35.75 -6.73 26.78
N VAL A 15 -35.58 -5.57 27.40
CA VAL A 15 -34.51 -4.62 27.05
C VAL A 15 -33.14 -5.22 27.35
N ASN A 16 -32.92 -5.80 28.52
CA ASN A 16 -31.65 -6.42 28.89
C ASN A 16 -31.32 -7.65 28.01
N ASN A 17 -32.34 -8.42 27.62
CA ASN A 17 -32.19 -9.55 26.69
C ASN A 17 -31.98 -9.08 25.24
N ALA A 18 -32.58 -7.96 24.84
CA ALA A 18 -32.30 -7.33 23.54
C ALA A 18 -30.92 -6.68 23.51
N GLU A 19 -30.43 -6.15 24.64
CA GLU A 19 -29.11 -5.55 24.83
C GLU A 19 -28.01 -6.62 24.80
N THR A 20 -28.18 -7.72 25.55
CA THR A 20 -27.29 -8.90 25.45
C THR A 20 -27.43 -9.64 24.12
N GLY A 21 -28.59 -9.53 23.46
CA GLY A 21 -28.90 -10.05 22.14
C GLY A 21 -28.48 -9.15 20.96
N LEU A 22 -27.97 -7.94 21.22
CA LEU A 22 -27.21 -7.18 20.25
C LEU A 22 -25.88 -7.91 20.06
N ASN A 23 -25.86 -8.88 19.16
CA ASN A 23 -24.68 -9.60 18.69
C ASN A 23 -23.55 -8.69 18.16
N GLY A 24 -23.55 -7.37 18.41
CA GLY A 24 -22.54 -6.41 18.00
C GLY A 24 -21.15 -6.77 18.48
N ASP A 25 -20.97 -7.19 19.73
CA ASP A 25 -19.66 -7.58 20.26
C ASP A 25 -19.16 -8.89 19.64
N THR A 26 -20.04 -9.89 19.52
CA THR A 26 -19.75 -11.17 18.83
C THR A 26 -19.48 -10.97 17.34
N ASN A 27 -20.24 -10.11 16.66
CA ASN A 27 -20.08 -9.77 15.25
C ASN A 27 -18.82 -8.95 15.03
N LEU A 28 -18.48 -8.03 15.94
CA LEU A 28 -17.25 -7.26 15.90
C LEU A 28 -16.03 -8.17 16.09
N ALA A 29 -16.05 -9.07 17.09
CA ALA A 29 -14.99 -10.05 17.29
C ALA A 29 -14.81 -10.96 16.07
N THR A 30 -15.91 -11.44 15.49
CA THR A 30 -15.89 -12.23 14.25
C THR A 30 -15.32 -11.44 13.08
N ALA A 31 -15.75 -10.20 12.88
CA ALA A 31 -15.24 -9.33 11.82
C ALA A 31 -13.74 -9.06 12.00
N LYS A 32 -13.28 -8.80 13.23
CA LYS A 32 -11.85 -8.61 13.54
C LYS A 32 -11.05 -9.86 13.19
N GLN A 33 -11.53 -11.04 13.57
CA GLN A 33 -10.86 -12.29 13.25
C GLN A 33 -10.76 -12.52 11.74
N GLN A 34 -11.86 -12.35 11.01
CA GLN A 34 -11.88 -12.45 9.55
C GLN A 34 -10.95 -11.44 8.87
N ALA A 35 -10.90 -10.20 9.36
CA ALA A 35 -9.99 -9.19 8.84
C ALA A 35 -8.51 -9.56 9.09
N LYS A 36 -8.19 -10.08 10.28
CA LYS A 36 -6.83 -10.58 10.59
C LYS A 36 -6.46 -11.78 9.70
N ASP A 37 -7.39 -12.70 9.47
CA ASP A 37 -7.15 -13.87 8.60
C ASP A 37 -6.92 -13.44 7.15
N ALA A 38 -7.73 -12.50 6.64
CA ALA A 38 -7.52 -11.92 5.33
C ALA A 38 -6.16 -11.20 5.24
N LEU A 39 -5.79 -10.42 6.26
CA LEU A 39 -4.51 -9.71 6.33
C LEU A 39 -3.30 -10.66 6.30
N ARG A 40 -3.40 -11.84 6.94
CA ARG A 40 -2.32 -12.85 6.91
C ARG A 40 -2.06 -13.36 5.50
N GLN A 41 -3.10 -13.46 4.66
CA GLN A 41 -3.00 -13.92 3.28
C GLN A 41 -2.45 -12.86 2.31
N MET A 42 -2.33 -11.60 2.73
CA MET A 42 -1.76 -10.52 1.92
C MET A 42 -0.23 -10.69 1.85
N THR A 43 0.31 -10.98 0.67
CA THR A 43 1.71 -11.39 0.51
C THR A 43 2.67 -10.25 0.15
N HIS A 44 2.16 -9.06 -0.15
CA HIS A 44 2.98 -7.95 -0.66
C HIS A 44 3.25 -6.87 0.39
N LEU A 45 2.38 -6.77 1.41
CA LEU A 45 2.58 -5.92 2.58
C LEU A 45 3.87 -6.27 3.34
N SER A 46 4.55 -5.26 3.88
CA SER A 46 5.66 -5.46 4.82
C SER A 46 5.15 -5.91 6.20
N ASP A 47 6.04 -6.50 7.00
CA ASP A 47 5.70 -6.92 8.37
C ASP A 47 5.24 -5.73 9.24
N ALA A 48 5.90 -4.57 9.08
CA ALA A 48 5.50 -3.35 9.77
C ALA A 48 4.08 -2.91 9.36
N GLN A 49 3.74 -2.98 8.06
CA GLN A 49 2.40 -2.64 7.58
C GLN A 49 1.35 -3.60 8.17
N LYS A 50 1.63 -4.91 8.15
CA LYS A 50 0.75 -5.92 8.78
C LYS A 50 0.57 -5.67 10.27
N GLN A 51 1.64 -5.32 10.99
CA GLN A 51 1.57 -5.01 12.42
C GLN A 51 0.69 -3.77 12.67
N SER A 52 0.92 -2.67 11.95
CA SER A 52 0.12 -1.45 12.13
C SER A 52 -1.35 -1.67 11.76
N ILE A 53 -1.65 -2.41 10.69
CA ILE A 53 -3.03 -2.74 10.30
C ILE A 53 -3.69 -3.66 11.33
N THR A 54 -2.95 -4.63 11.89
CA THR A 54 -3.47 -5.46 13.00
C THR A 54 -3.90 -4.60 14.17
N GLY A 55 -3.08 -3.60 14.54
CA GLY A 55 -3.45 -2.62 15.58
C GLY A 55 -4.70 -1.80 15.23
N GLN A 56 -4.88 -1.40 13.96
CA GLN A 56 -6.10 -0.72 13.51
C GLN A 56 -7.34 -1.62 13.60
N ILE A 57 -7.21 -2.91 13.24
CA ILE A 57 -8.28 -3.90 13.37
C ILE A 57 -8.64 -4.08 14.85
N ASP A 58 -7.65 -4.20 15.72
CA ASP A 58 -7.87 -4.40 17.16
C ASP A 58 -8.53 -3.19 17.83
N ASN A 59 -8.17 -1.97 17.44
CA ASN A 59 -8.73 -0.74 17.98
C ASN A 59 -10.11 -0.38 17.40
N ALA A 60 -10.54 -1.00 16.31
CA ALA A 60 -11.86 -0.72 15.72
C ALA A 60 -13.00 -1.10 16.69
N THR A 61 -13.96 -0.20 16.86
CA THR A 61 -15.12 -0.38 17.78
C THR A 61 -16.42 -0.74 17.05
N GLN A 62 -16.39 -0.78 15.71
CA GLN A 62 -17.55 -1.09 14.87
C GLN A 62 -17.16 -2.01 13.73
N VAL A 63 -18.09 -2.89 13.32
CA VAL A 63 -17.90 -3.83 12.20
C VAL A 63 -17.56 -3.09 10.90
N THR A 64 -18.22 -1.95 10.64
CA THR A 64 -17.93 -1.07 9.50
C THR A 64 -16.50 -0.53 9.53
N GLY A 65 -16.00 -0.15 10.70
CA GLY A 65 -14.61 0.27 10.89
C GLY A 65 -13.62 -0.85 10.56
N VAL A 66 -13.88 -2.08 11.02
CA VAL A 66 -13.06 -3.26 10.68
C VAL A 66 -13.07 -3.52 9.18
N GLN A 67 -14.24 -3.43 8.54
CA GLN A 67 -14.38 -3.64 7.10
C GLN A 67 -13.61 -2.58 6.29
N ASN A 68 -13.67 -1.31 6.70
CA ASN A 68 -12.89 -0.24 6.08
C ASN A 68 -11.37 -0.47 6.19
N VAL A 69 -10.89 -0.91 7.36
CA VAL A 69 -9.46 -1.24 7.56
C VAL A 69 -9.04 -2.41 6.66
N LYS A 70 -9.87 -3.45 6.55
CA LYS A 70 -9.63 -4.60 5.68
C LYS A 70 -9.60 -4.20 4.20
N ASP A 71 -10.51 -3.35 3.75
CA ASP A 71 -10.55 -2.90 2.35
C ASP A 71 -9.36 -1.99 2.03
N ASN A 72 -8.97 -1.11 2.96
CA ASN A 72 -7.74 -0.33 2.82
C ASN A 72 -6.50 -1.24 2.74
N ALA A 73 -6.42 -2.27 3.60
CA ALA A 73 -5.32 -3.23 3.58
C ALA A 73 -5.21 -3.97 2.24
N LYS A 74 -6.34 -4.34 1.64
CA LYS A 74 -6.39 -4.96 0.30
C LYS A 74 -5.89 -3.99 -0.79
N ASN A 75 -6.29 -2.73 -0.73
CA ASN A 75 -5.81 -1.71 -1.66
C ASN A 75 -4.31 -1.47 -1.49
N LEU A 76 -3.83 -1.43 -0.24
CA LEU A 76 -2.43 -1.28 0.08
C LEU A 76 -1.60 -2.47 -0.43
N ASP A 77 -2.09 -3.71 -0.26
CA ASP A 77 -1.40 -4.91 -0.75
C ASP A 77 -1.25 -4.89 -2.28
N ASN A 78 -2.30 -4.48 -3.01
CA ASN A 78 -2.23 -4.26 -4.45
C ASN A 78 -1.23 -3.18 -4.84
N ALA A 79 -1.23 -2.04 -4.13
CA ALA A 79 -0.28 -0.96 -4.38
C ALA A 79 1.16 -1.40 -4.09
N MET A 80 1.37 -2.18 -3.03
CA MET A 80 2.69 -2.74 -2.68
C MET A 80 3.17 -3.75 -3.72
N ASN A 81 2.28 -4.55 -4.30
CA ASN A 81 2.62 -5.40 -5.44
C ASN A 81 3.10 -4.57 -6.64
N GLN A 82 2.37 -3.51 -6.99
CA GLN A 82 2.76 -2.59 -8.06
C GLN A 82 4.12 -1.92 -7.80
N LEU A 83 4.36 -1.48 -6.55
CA LEU A 83 5.62 -0.86 -6.14
C LEU A 83 6.80 -1.85 -6.23
N ARG A 84 6.61 -3.09 -5.77
CA ARG A 84 7.64 -4.14 -5.88
C ARG A 84 7.96 -4.46 -7.33
N ASN A 85 6.94 -4.55 -8.18
CA ASN A 85 7.11 -4.82 -9.61
C ASN A 85 7.81 -3.67 -10.34
N SER A 86 7.59 -2.40 -9.95
CA SER A 86 8.24 -1.26 -10.61
C SER A 86 9.77 -1.26 -10.44
N ILE A 87 10.28 -1.81 -9.33
CA ILE A 87 11.72 -1.91 -9.04
C ILE A 87 12.33 -3.30 -9.25
N ALA A 88 11.55 -4.30 -9.68
CA ALA A 88 12.00 -5.69 -9.80
C ALA A 88 13.27 -5.82 -10.68
N ASN A 89 13.34 -5.06 -11.77
CA ASN A 89 14.45 -5.10 -12.73
C ASN A 89 15.40 -3.89 -12.59
N LYS A 90 15.49 -3.28 -11.39
CA LYS A 90 16.29 -2.05 -11.20
C LYS A 90 17.76 -2.19 -11.63
N ASP A 91 18.36 -3.35 -11.38
CA ASP A 91 19.78 -3.58 -11.66
C ASP A 91 20.02 -3.78 -13.16
N GLU A 92 19.11 -4.49 -13.84
CA GLU A 92 19.10 -4.60 -15.30
C GLU A 92 18.95 -3.23 -15.97
N VAL A 93 18.04 -2.39 -15.46
CA VAL A 93 17.86 -1.03 -15.96
C VAL A 93 19.14 -0.22 -15.80
N LYS A 94 19.81 -0.28 -14.65
CA LYS A 94 21.07 0.44 -14.39
C LYS A 94 22.23 -0.04 -15.25
N ALA A 95 22.25 -1.31 -15.65
CA ALA A 95 23.23 -1.85 -16.58
C ALA A 95 22.91 -1.54 -18.05
N SER A 96 21.68 -1.14 -18.37
CA SER A 96 21.19 -0.99 -19.74
C SER A 96 21.63 0.32 -20.39
N GLN A 97 21.71 0.29 -21.73
CA GLN A 97 22.03 1.44 -22.58
C GLN A 97 21.15 2.69 -22.33
N PRO A 98 19.81 2.55 -22.12
CA PRO A 98 18.97 3.66 -21.69
C PRO A 98 19.47 4.40 -20.46
N TYR A 99 20.04 3.71 -19.48
CA TYR A 99 20.52 4.35 -18.24
C TYR A 99 21.96 4.84 -18.37
N VAL A 100 22.91 4.00 -18.81
CA VAL A 100 24.36 4.31 -18.73
C VAL A 100 24.77 5.55 -19.54
N ASP A 101 24.09 5.82 -20.66
CA ASP A 101 24.31 7.01 -21.49
C ASP A 101 23.28 8.13 -21.25
N ALA A 102 22.33 7.96 -20.32
CA ALA A 102 21.35 9.00 -20.01
C ALA A 102 22.01 10.24 -19.40
N ASP A 103 21.31 11.36 -19.49
CA ASP A 103 21.70 12.57 -18.79
C ASP A 103 21.71 12.32 -17.26
N THR A 104 22.67 12.96 -16.58
CA THR A 104 22.89 12.78 -15.14
C THR A 104 21.67 13.14 -14.30
N ASP A 105 20.89 14.17 -14.68
CA ASP A 105 19.63 14.53 -14.02
C ASP A 105 18.60 13.40 -14.08
N LYS A 106 18.49 12.71 -15.23
CA LYS A 106 17.55 11.61 -15.44
C LYS A 106 17.98 10.33 -14.72
N GLN A 107 19.28 10.04 -14.70
CA GLN A 107 19.84 8.97 -13.87
C GLN A 107 19.52 9.20 -12.39
N ASN A 108 19.76 10.43 -11.90
CA ASN A 108 19.48 10.81 -10.53
C ASN A 108 17.98 10.71 -10.20
N ALA A 109 17.10 11.19 -11.07
CA ALA A 109 15.66 11.08 -10.89
C ALA A 109 15.19 9.62 -10.78
N TYR A 110 15.71 8.73 -11.63
CA TYR A 110 15.43 7.29 -11.54
C TYR A 110 15.94 6.70 -10.21
N ASN A 111 17.18 7.00 -9.82
CA ASN A 111 17.76 6.49 -8.58
C ASN A 111 17.01 6.95 -7.33
N ILE A 112 16.59 8.23 -7.28
CA ILE A 112 15.80 8.78 -6.19
C ILE A 112 14.45 8.06 -6.10
N ALA A 113 13.79 7.84 -7.23
CA ALA A 113 12.51 7.13 -7.25
C ALA A 113 12.66 5.68 -6.77
N VAL A 114 13.70 4.97 -7.21
CA VAL A 114 14.00 3.60 -6.74
C VAL A 114 14.27 3.59 -5.23
N THR A 115 15.08 4.53 -4.74
CA THR A 115 15.40 4.64 -3.30
C THR A 115 14.12 4.92 -2.48
N SER A 116 13.25 5.79 -2.96
CA SER A 116 11.96 6.07 -2.32
C SER A 116 11.07 4.82 -2.25
N ALA A 117 10.99 4.06 -3.35
CA ALA A 117 10.26 2.79 -3.38
C ALA A 117 10.85 1.76 -2.39
N GLU A 118 12.18 1.64 -2.33
CA GLU A 118 12.87 0.75 -1.40
C GLU A 118 12.62 1.15 0.06
N ASN A 119 12.61 2.45 0.38
CA ASN A 119 12.32 2.95 1.72
C ASN A 119 10.90 2.57 2.15
N ILE A 120 9.91 2.66 1.25
CA ILE A 120 8.53 2.23 1.54
C ILE A 120 8.48 0.70 1.74
N ILE A 121 9.13 -0.06 0.86
CA ILE A 121 9.15 -1.53 0.90
C ILE A 121 9.80 -2.06 2.19
N ASN A 122 10.88 -1.44 2.62
CA ASN A 122 11.72 -1.89 3.73
C ASN A 122 11.42 -1.15 5.05
N ALA A 123 10.40 -0.29 5.10
CA ALA A 123 10.06 0.44 6.31
C ALA A 123 9.77 -0.52 7.47
N THR A 124 10.55 -0.42 8.54
CA THR A 124 10.42 -1.23 9.77
C THR A 124 9.69 -0.50 10.89
N SER A 125 9.58 0.82 10.82
CA SER A 125 8.89 1.68 11.79
C SER A 125 8.03 2.70 11.08
N GLN A 126 6.82 2.94 11.57
CA GLN A 126 5.85 3.91 11.01
C GLN A 126 5.71 3.78 9.48
N PRO A 127 5.37 2.59 8.97
CA PRO A 127 5.23 2.40 7.54
C PRO A 127 4.07 3.25 7.00
N THR A 128 4.17 3.64 5.73
CA THR A 128 3.01 4.22 5.05
C THR A 128 1.90 3.16 4.94
N LEU A 129 0.67 3.57 5.30
CA LEU A 129 -0.55 2.77 5.16
C LEU A 129 -1.50 3.35 4.09
N ASP A 130 -1.04 4.36 3.35
CA ASP A 130 -1.79 5.03 2.30
C ASP A 130 -1.50 4.37 0.94
N PRO A 131 -2.47 3.64 0.34
CA PRO A 131 -2.29 3.01 -0.96
C PRO A 131 -1.97 4.01 -2.07
N SER A 132 -2.44 5.25 -1.97
CA SER A 132 -2.23 6.28 -2.99
C SER A 132 -0.78 6.75 -3.02
N ALA A 133 -0.17 6.96 -1.85
CA ALA A 133 1.24 7.27 -1.71
C ALA A 133 2.15 6.16 -2.25
N VAL A 134 1.81 4.89 -1.95
CA VAL A 134 2.53 3.72 -2.50
C VAL A 134 2.41 3.65 -4.02
N THR A 135 1.20 3.85 -4.56
CA THR A 135 0.95 3.89 -6.00
C THR A 135 1.73 5.03 -6.68
N GLN A 136 1.79 6.21 -6.05
CA GLN A 136 2.54 7.35 -6.57
C GLN A 136 4.04 7.05 -6.63
N ALA A 137 4.60 6.40 -5.62
CA ALA A 137 6.01 5.97 -5.64
C ALA A 137 6.28 4.97 -6.78
N ALA A 138 5.36 4.02 -7.02
CA ALA A 138 5.47 3.07 -8.12
C ALA A 138 5.45 3.77 -9.48
N ASN A 139 4.54 4.73 -9.66
CA ASN A 139 4.43 5.54 -10.86
C ASN A 139 5.69 6.39 -11.08
N GLN A 140 6.26 6.99 -10.02
CA GLN A 140 7.47 7.79 -10.14
C GLN A 140 8.67 6.97 -10.65
N VAL A 141 8.81 5.72 -10.19
CA VAL A 141 9.82 4.80 -10.71
C VAL A 141 9.62 4.56 -12.20
N ASN A 142 8.39 4.23 -12.62
CA ASN A 142 8.07 3.95 -14.01
C ASN A 142 8.26 5.16 -14.92
N THR A 143 7.78 6.34 -14.50
CA THR A 143 7.95 7.60 -15.24
C THR A 143 9.43 7.93 -15.42
N ASN A 144 10.24 7.85 -14.36
CA ASN A 144 11.67 8.15 -14.46
C ASN A 144 12.43 7.09 -15.27
N LYS A 145 12.01 5.82 -15.20
CA LYS A 145 12.55 4.75 -16.07
C LYS A 145 12.29 5.06 -17.54
N THR A 146 11.09 5.52 -17.90
CA THR A 146 10.75 5.89 -19.29
C THR A 146 11.43 7.17 -19.74
N ALA A 147 11.78 8.07 -18.81
CA ALA A 147 12.45 9.32 -19.10
C ALA A 147 13.94 9.13 -19.42
N LEU A 148 14.54 7.97 -19.09
CA LEU A 148 15.93 7.67 -19.40
C LEU A 148 16.20 7.77 -20.91
N ASN A 149 17.14 8.63 -21.29
CA ASN A 149 17.39 9.02 -22.68
C ASN A 149 18.73 8.55 -23.24
N GLY A 150 19.36 7.53 -22.64
CA GLY A 150 20.69 7.08 -23.05
C GLY A 150 20.78 6.56 -24.48
N VAL A 151 19.70 5.95 -25.01
CA VAL A 151 19.65 5.53 -26.41
C VAL A 151 19.72 6.72 -27.36
N GLN A 152 18.97 7.80 -27.06
CA GLN A 152 19.00 9.03 -27.84
C GLN A 152 20.37 9.70 -27.77
N ASN A 153 20.96 9.76 -26.57
CA ASN A 153 22.28 10.34 -26.37
C ASN A 153 23.35 9.60 -27.15
N LEU A 154 23.31 8.27 -27.18
CA LEU A 154 24.22 7.46 -28.00
C LEU A 154 24.04 7.71 -29.50
N ALA A 155 22.79 7.81 -29.98
CA ALA A 155 22.51 8.11 -31.38
C ALA A 155 23.06 9.49 -31.79
N ASN A 156 22.85 10.50 -30.95
CA ASN A 156 23.36 11.86 -31.15
C ASN A 156 24.90 11.89 -31.21
N LYS A 157 25.58 11.16 -30.31
CA LYS A 157 27.05 11.03 -30.31
C LYS A 157 27.57 10.40 -31.61
N LYS A 158 26.91 9.34 -32.11
CA LYS A 158 27.27 8.69 -33.38
C LYS A 158 27.11 9.64 -34.56
N GLN A 159 25.98 10.35 -34.66
CA GLN A 159 25.72 11.30 -35.74
C GLN A 159 26.75 12.44 -35.75
N LYS A 160 27.07 13.01 -34.58
CA LYS A 160 28.09 14.06 -34.45
C LYS A 160 29.46 13.59 -34.95
N ARG A 161 29.86 12.36 -34.62
CA ARG A 161 31.13 11.77 -35.07
C ARG A 161 31.20 11.58 -36.59
N LEU A 162 30.10 11.18 -37.22
CA LEU A 162 30.04 11.05 -38.68
C LEU A 162 30.26 12.42 -39.35
N LEU A 163 29.57 13.46 -38.88
CA LEU A 163 29.67 14.82 -39.44
C LEU A 163 31.08 15.40 -39.31
N THR A 164 31.79 15.15 -38.20
CA THR A 164 33.16 15.62 -38.00
C THR A 164 34.23 14.83 -38.77
N SER A 165 33.89 13.66 -39.32
CA SER A 165 34.84 12.82 -40.09
C SER A 165 34.84 13.12 -41.59
N THR A 166 33.91 13.97 -42.04
CA THR A 166 33.71 14.38 -43.44
C THR A 166 34.20 15.81 -43.75
N ASN A 167 34.79 16.51 -42.77
CA ASN A 167 35.44 17.81 -42.91
C ASN A 167 36.94 17.67 -42.62
#